data_AF-R7UT71-F1
#
_entry.id   AF-R7UT71-F1
#
_cell.length_a   1.000
_cell.length_b   1.000
_cell.length_c   1.000
_cell.angle_alpha   90.00
_cell.angle_beta   90.00
_cell.angle_gamma   90.00
#
_symmetry.space_group_name_H-M   'P 1'
#
loop_
_entity.id
_entity.type
_entity.pdbx_description
1 polymer ?
#
loop_
_entity_poly.entity_id
_entity_poly.type
_entity_poly.pdbx_seq_one_letter_code
_entity_poly.pdbx_strand_id
1 'polypeptide(L)'
;DKWTVKQVSCQYSSSDRITHQELSASNMVGSIVESIHDLWRLKMSPEFCLMHLEDRLQEIYFKSRSLAEYIRAHKRIDQSELSTTLGVDTSDIPLLLAVAGTHSPNLALGLL
;
A
#
# COMPACT_ATOMS: atom_id res chain seq x y z
N ASP A 1 22.03 13.12 -10.39
CA ASP A 1 20.95 13.10 -9.38
C ASP A 1 20.85 11.78 -8.66
N LYS A 2 20.91 11.79 -7.32
CA LYS A 2 20.64 10.62 -6.48
C LYS A 2 19.39 10.90 -5.66
N TRP A 3 18.24 10.45 -6.14
CA TRP A 3 16.98 10.55 -5.42
C TRP A 3 17.05 9.64 -4.17
N THR A 4 16.57 10.14 -3.03
CA THR A 4 16.55 9.36 -1.78
C THR A 4 15.14 9.38 -1.20
N VAL A 5 14.70 8.24 -0.66
CA VAL A 5 13.43 8.11 0.04
C VAL A 5 13.70 8.16 1.54
N LYS A 6 12.91 8.94 2.28
CA LYS A 6 13.00 9.06 3.75
C LYS A 6 11.63 8.79 4.35
N GLN A 7 11.60 8.04 5.45
CA GLN A 7 10.38 7.84 6.23
C GLN A 7 10.09 9.09 7.07
N VAL A 8 8.83 9.51 7.10
CA VAL A 8 8.34 10.60 7.96
C VAL A 8 7.22 10.04 8.83
N SER A 9 7.29 10.26 10.14
CA SER A 9 6.26 9.84 11.11
C SER A 9 5.81 11.04 11.93
N CYS A 10 4.51 11.10 12.24
CA CYS A 10 3.91 12.13 13.09
C CYS A 10 3.88 11.76 14.58
N GLN A 11 4.32 10.55 14.96
CA GLN A 11 4.41 10.15 16.36
C GLN A 11 5.74 10.62 16.97
N TYR A 12 5.66 11.59 17.87
CA TYR A 12 6.74 12.00 18.78
C TYR A 12 6.88 10.94 19.89
N SER A 13 7.28 9.71 19.54
CA SER A 13 7.66 8.71 20.54
C SER A 13 9.18 8.72 20.68
N SER A 14 9.63 9.03 21.89
CA SER A 14 11.02 9.17 22.35
C SER A 14 11.85 7.88 22.26
N SER A 15 11.97 7.32 21.05
CA SER A 15 12.93 6.29 20.70
C SER A 15 13.32 6.54 19.26
N ASP A 16 14.44 7.26 19.08
CA ASP A 16 15.17 7.53 17.84
C ASP A 16 15.69 6.23 17.20
N ARG A 17 14.78 5.32 16.89
CA ARG A 17 14.99 4.23 15.94
C ARG A 17 14.22 4.62 14.70
N ILE A 18 14.69 5.67 14.03
CA ILE A 18 14.50 5.80 12.59
C ILE A 18 15.25 4.59 12.03
N THR A 19 14.56 3.45 11.93
CA THR A 19 15.08 2.30 11.22
C THR A 19 15.33 2.82 9.81
N HIS A 20 16.60 2.88 9.40
CA HIS A 20 16.99 3.05 7.99
C HIS A 20 16.57 1.80 7.21
N GLN A 21 15.29 1.46 7.27
CA GLN A 21 14.71 0.39 6.50
C GLN A 21 14.50 0.97 5.10
N GLU A 22 15.27 0.46 4.15
CA GLU A 22 15.00 0.71 2.74
C GLU A 22 13.62 0.12 2.43
N LEU A 23 12.63 1.01 2.34
CA LEU A 23 11.30 0.63 1.89
C LEU A 23 11.36 0.53 0.37
N SER A 24 11.11 -0.67 -0.15
CA SER A 24 10.83 -0.84 -1.57
C SER A 24 9.60 -0.03 -1.95
N ALA A 25 9.64 0.64 -3.10
CA ALA A 25 8.47 1.31 -3.63
C ALA A 25 7.39 0.27 -3.94
N SER A 26 6.13 0.58 -3.62
CA SER A 26 4.99 -0.26 -3.98
C SER A 26 4.83 -0.28 -5.50
N ASN A 27 4.82 -1.49 -6.07
CA ASN A 27 4.58 -1.70 -7.50
C ASN A 27 3.19 -1.18 -7.90
N MET A 28 2.17 -1.34 -7.03
CA MET A 28 0.83 -0.79 -7.29
C MET A 28 0.87 0.73 -7.47
N VAL A 29 1.58 1.47 -6.60
CA VAL A 29 1.70 2.94 -6.75
C VAL A 29 2.46 3.29 -8.03
N GLY A 30 3.54 2.58 -8.33
CA GLY A 30 4.29 2.74 -9.58
C GLY A 30 3.40 2.58 -10.81
N SER A 31 2.64 1.48 -10.89
CA SER A 31 1.71 1.22 -12.00
C SER A 31 0.58 2.24 -12.11
N ILE A 32 0.11 2.81 -11.00
CA ILE A 32 -0.88 3.89 -11.02
C ILE A 32 -0.28 5.14 -11.67
N VAL A 33 0.90 5.55 -11.23
CA VAL A 33 1.58 6.75 -11.77
C VAL A 33 1.89 6.57 -13.25
N GLU A 34 2.42 5.42 -13.65
CA GLU A 34 2.72 5.09 -15.04
C GLU A 34 1.45 5.10 -15.90
N SER A 35 0.39 4.40 -15.48
CA SER A 35 -0.85 4.33 -16.26
C SER A 35 -1.54 5.70 -16.41
N ILE A 36 -1.55 6.54 -15.37
CA ILE A 36 -2.10 7.90 -15.47
C ILE A 36 -1.26 8.76 -16.40
N HIS A 37 0.06 8.66 -16.31
CA HIS A 37 0.97 9.37 -17.21
C HIS A 37 0.76 8.96 -18.67
N ASP A 38 0.56 7.67 -18.94
CA ASP A 38 0.28 7.18 -20.29
C ASP A 38 -1.09 7.66 -20.81
N LEU A 39 -2.13 7.63 -19.99
CA LEU A 39 -3.44 8.20 -20.35
C LEU A 39 -3.33 9.70 -20.68
N TRP A 40 -2.56 10.45 -19.90
CA TRP A 40 -2.29 11.85 -20.17
C TRP A 40 -1.55 12.06 -21.51
N ARG A 41 -0.54 11.24 -21.80
CA ARG A 41 0.19 11.29 -23.08
C ARG A 41 -0.69 10.99 -24.29
N LEU A 42 -1.73 10.16 -24.10
CA LEU A 42 -2.76 9.89 -25.11
C LEU A 42 -3.81 11.01 -25.23
N LYS A 43 -3.65 12.13 -24.49
CA LYS A 43 -4.57 13.27 -24.46
C LYS A 43 -5.99 12.89 -24.02
N MET A 44 -6.11 11.90 -23.15
CA MET A 44 -7.39 11.61 -22.50
C MET A 44 -7.84 12.82 -21.67
N SER A 45 -9.16 12.95 -21.47
CA SER A 45 -9.68 14.07 -20.70
C SER A 45 -9.23 13.96 -19.23
N PRO A 46 -9.06 15.09 -18.52
CA PRO A 46 -8.74 15.07 -17.10
C PRO A 46 -9.73 14.24 -16.28
N GLU A 47 -11.02 14.29 -16.62
CA GLU A 47 -12.08 13.51 -15.98
C GLU A 47 -11.85 12.01 -16.17
N PHE A 48 -11.42 11.57 -17.36
CA PHE A 48 -11.08 10.18 -17.61
C PHE A 48 -9.87 9.72 -16.78
N CYS A 49 -8.82 10.55 -16.70
CA CYS A 49 -7.66 10.25 -15.87
C CYS A 49 -8.02 10.16 -14.38
N LEU A 50 -8.92 11.01 -13.89
CA LEU A 50 -9.42 10.98 -12.52
C LEU A 50 -10.27 9.75 -12.23
N MET A 51 -11.17 9.38 -13.14
CA MET A 51 -11.96 8.14 -13.02
C MET A 51 -11.04 6.91 -12.95
N HIS A 52 -10.02 6.84 -13.82
CA HIS A 52 -9.04 5.75 -13.77
C HIS A 52 -8.28 5.74 -12.45
N LEU A 53 -7.81 6.91 -11.96
CA LEU A 53 -7.15 7.00 -10.66
C LEU A 53 -8.06 6.51 -9.53
N GLU A 54 -9.33 6.90 -9.52
CA GLU A 54 -10.32 6.46 -8.53
C GLU A 54 -10.51 4.94 -8.55
N ASP A 55 -10.67 4.34 -9.72
CA ASP A 55 -10.76 2.88 -9.89
C ASP A 55 -9.52 2.17 -9.33
N ARG A 56 -8.33 2.73 -9.60
CA ARG A 56 -7.08 2.17 -9.09
C ARG A 56 -6.95 2.26 -7.57
N LEU A 57 -7.35 3.38 -6.97
CA LEU A 57 -7.37 3.56 -5.52
C LEU A 57 -8.41 2.63 -4.86
N GLN A 58 -9.56 2.45 -5.50
CA GLN A 58 -10.58 1.52 -5.05
C GLN A 58 -10.07 0.06 -5.05
N GLU A 59 -9.25 -0.33 -6.01
CA GLU A 59 -8.61 -1.65 -5.99
C GLU A 59 -7.65 -1.82 -4.80
N ILE A 60 -6.85 -0.80 -4.46
CA ILE A 60 -6.00 -0.82 -3.25
C ILE A 60 -6.86 -1.05 -2.00
N TYR A 61 -7.97 -0.32 -1.90
CA TYR A 61 -8.91 -0.46 -0.79
C TYR A 61 -9.55 -1.86 -0.71
N PHE A 62 -9.98 -2.44 -1.83
CA PHE A 62 -10.54 -3.79 -1.81
C PHE A 62 -9.50 -4.84 -1.44
N LYS A 63 -8.26 -4.71 -1.91
CA LYS A 63 -7.16 -5.60 -1.52
C LYS A 63 -6.81 -5.46 -0.04
N SER A 64 -6.83 -4.24 0.52
CA SER A 64 -6.59 -4.03 1.96
C SER A 64 -7.69 -4.65 2.84
N ARG A 65 -8.94 -4.66 2.36
CA ARG A 65 -10.03 -5.39 3.02
C ARG A 65 -9.84 -6.90 2.99
N SER A 66 -9.52 -7.47 1.83
CA SER A 66 -9.22 -8.90 1.71
C SER A 66 -8.05 -9.31 2.61
N LEU A 67 -7.02 -8.47 2.67
CA LEU A 67 -5.89 -8.63 3.60
C LEU A 67 -6.36 -8.63 5.05
N ALA A 68 -7.17 -7.65 5.46
CA ALA A 68 -7.66 -7.56 6.83
C ALA A 68 -8.46 -8.81 7.26
N GLU A 69 -9.35 -9.30 6.39
CA GLU A 69 -10.11 -10.53 6.64
C GLU A 69 -9.22 -11.76 6.69
N TYR A 70 -8.22 -11.86 5.80
CA TYR A 70 -7.26 -12.95 5.83
C TYR A 70 -6.47 -12.97 7.14
N ILE A 71 -5.93 -11.83 7.58
CA ILE A 71 -5.18 -11.74 8.84
C ILE A 71 -6.08 -12.14 10.02
N ARG A 72 -7.32 -11.68 10.05
CA ARG A 72 -8.27 -12.03 11.12
C ARG A 72 -8.54 -13.54 11.21
N ALA A 73 -8.55 -14.23 10.07
CA ALA A 73 -8.82 -15.67 10.02
C ALA A 73 -7.61 -16.55 10.42
N HIS A 74 -6.38 -16.00 10.43
CA HIS A 74 -5.14 -16.77 10.59
C HIS A 74 -4.32 -16.31 11.80
N LYS A 75 -3.90 -17.25 12.66
CA LYS A 75 -3.12 -16.96 13.89
C LYS A 75 -1.63 -16.69 13.66
N ARG A 76 -1.10 -17.08 12.50
CA ARG A 76 0.30 -16.86 12.08
C ARG A 76 0.28 -16.57 10.60
N ILE A 77 1.06 -15.58 10.18
CA ILE A 77 1.02 -15.05 8.82
C ILE A 77 2.44 -14.96 8.32
N ASP A 78 2.74 -15.75 7.30
CA ASP A 78 3.94 -15.55 6.49
C ASP A 78 3.63 -14.54 5.38
N GLN A 79 4.50 -13.55 5.20
CA GLN A 79 4.31 -12.48 4.22
C GLN A 79 4.32 -13.02 2.78
N SER A 80 5.07 -14.09 2.51
CA SER A 80 5.14 -14.73 1.18
C SER A 80 3.87 -15.55 0.87
N GLU A 81 3.38 -16.31 1.84
CA GLU A 81 2.11 -17.03 1.71
C GLU A 81 0.93 -16.06 1.56
N LEU A 82 0.95 -14.97 2.32
CA LEU A 82 -0.03 -13.90 2.25
C LEU A 82 -0.06 -13.24 0.87
N SER A 83 1.11 -12.84 0.35
CA SER A 83 1.22 -12.19 -0.95
C SER A 83 0.73 -13.10 -2.08
N THR A 84 1.09 -14.38 -2.01
CA THR A 84 0.64 -15.41 -2.96
C THR A 84 -0.88 -15.62 -2.91
N THR A 85 -1.45 -15.74 -1.70
CA THR A 85 -2.88 -16.00 -1.52
C THR A 85 -3.75 -14.83 -1.97
N LEU A 86 -3.28 -13.60 -1.74
CA LEU A 86 -4.01 -12.39 -2.12
C LEU A 86 -3.71 -11.91 -3.54
N GLY A 87 -2.76 -12.55 -4.23
CA GLY A 87 -2.32 -12.15 -5.57
C GLY A 87 -1.79 -10.71 -5.58
N VAL A 88 -0.92 -10.39 -4.62
CA VAL A 88 -0.26 -9.08 -4.49
C VAL A 88 1.25 -9.25 -4.39
N ASP A 89 2.01 -8.23 -4.76
CA ASP A 89 3.47 -8.26 -4.59
C ASP A 89 3.83 -8.06 -3.11
N THR A 90 4.95 -8.64 -2.67
CA THR A 90 5.43 -8.46 -1.29
C THR A 90 5.79 -7.01 -0.99
N SER A 91 6.21 -6.23 -2.00
CA SER A 91 6.47 -4.78 -1.92
C SER A 91 5.20 -3.96 -1.66
N ASP A 92 4.01 -4.48 -1.98
CA ASP A 92 2.74 -3.79 -1.76
C ASP A 92 2.15 -4.05 -0.37
N ILE A 93 2.64 -5.07 0.34
CA ILE A 93 2.12 -5.46 1.66
C ILE A 93 2.17 -4.31 2.68
N PRO A 94 3.27 -3.53 2.82
CA PRO A 94 3.31 -2.40 3.75
C PRO A 94 2.24 -1.35 3.47
N LEU A 95 1.99 -1.04 2.19
CA LEU A 95 0.94 -0.11 1.78
C LEU A 95 -0.44 -0.66 2.14
N LEU A 96 -0.72 -1.91 1.79
CA LEU A 96 -2.00 -2.54 2.06
C LEU A 96 -2.28 -2.68 3.56
N LEU A 97 -1.27 -2.99 4.38
CA LEU A 97 -1.38 -3.01 5.84
C LEU A 97 -1.67 -1.62 6.40
N ALA A 98 -1.01 -0.58 5.90
CA ALA A 98 -1.28 0.80 6.34
C ALA A 98 -2.72 1.22 6.04
N VAL A 99 -3.21 0.94 4.82
CA VAL A 99 -4.61 1.20 4.43
C VAL A 99 -5.57 0.35 5.27
N ALA A 100 -5.26 -0.94 5.49
CA ALA A 100 -6.05 -1.82 6.32
C ALA A 100 -6.19 -1.32 7.76
N GLY A 101 -5.11 -0.77 8.33
CA GLY A 101 -5.11 -0.17 9.66
C GLY A 101 -6.08 1.02 9.81
N THR A 102 -6.43 1.70 8.72
CA THR A 102 -7.38 2.83 8.76
C THR A 102 -8.83 2.40 8.92
N HIS A 103 -9.22 1.26 8.33
CA HIS A 103 -10.59 0.74 8.37
C HIS A 103 -10.77 -0.46 9.30
N SER A 104 -9.68 -1.06 9.77
CA SER A 104 -9.64 -2.21 10.67
C SER A 104 -8.64 -1.94 11.82
N PRO A 105 -8.99 -1.08 12.80
CA PRO A 105 -8.05 -0.56 13.79
C PRO A 105 -7.41 -1.64 14.68
N ASN A 106 -8.05 -2.79 14.85
CA ASN A 106 -7.49 -3.94 15.57
C ASN A 106 -6.17 -4.44 14.95
N LEU A 107 -5.96 -4.23 13.65
CA LEU A 107 -4.71 -4.55 12.95
C LEU A 107 -3.60 -3.55 13.26
N ALA A 108 -3.94 -2.26 13.37
CA ALA A 108 -2.98 -1.19 13.65
C ALA A 108 -2.43 -1.24 15.09
N LEU A 109 -3.17 -1.85 16.02
CA LEU A 109 -2.79 -2.00 17.42
C LEU A 109 -1.96 -3.26 17.70
N GLY A 110 -1.67 -4.09 16.70
CA GLY A 110 -0.93 -5.34 16.88
C GLY A 110 -1.63 -6.35 17.79
N LEU A 111 -2.97 -6.32 17.87
CA LEU A 111 -3.79 -7.18 18.74
C LEU A 111 -4.10 -8.55 18.14
N LEU A 112 -3.20 -9.11 17.32
CA LEU A 112 -3.27 -10.48 16.81
C LEU A 112 -1.94 -11.20 17.05
#